data_AF-A0A7X9E0H9-F1
#
_entry.id   AF-A0A7X9E0H9-F1
#
_cell.length_a   1.000
_cell.length_b   1.000
_cell.length_c   1.000
_cell.angle_alpha   90.00
_cell.angle_beta   90.00
_cell.angle_gamma   90.00
#
_symmetry.space_group_name_H-M   'P 1'
#
loop_
_entity.id
_entity.type
_entity.pdbx_description
1 polymer ?
#
loop_
_entity_poly.entity_id
_entity_poly.type
_entity_poly.pdbx_seq_one_letter_code
_entity_poly.pdbx_strand_id
1 'polypeptide(L)'
;MDQIIESLEKLKVPALDEILGKKFSVLDDGFIRVIDYMGSDESIVQAARVSYGKGTKKVTEDRGLIRYLMRHHHTTPFEMCEIKLHVRVPMDTW
;
A
#
# COMPACT_ATOMS: atom_id res chain seq x y z
N MET A 1 -12.29 -17.45 31.33
CA MET A 1 -12.70 -16.23 30.62
C MET A 1 -12.28 -16.45 29.20
N ASP A 2 -13.18 -16.99 28.39
CA ASP A 2 -12.85 -17.42 27.04
C ASP A 2 -12.51 -16.19 26.20
N GLN A 3 -11.27 -16.13 25.74
CA GLN A 3 -10.87 -15.12 24.77
C GLN A 3 -11.56 -15.47 23.45
N ILE A 4 -12.57 -14.68 23.09
CA ILE A 4 -13.14 -14.70 21.75
C ILE A 4 -12.02 -14.21 20.83
N ILE A 5 -11.38 -15.14 20.12
CA ILE A 5 -10.39 -14.82 19.10
C ILE A 5 -11.16 -14.29 17.90
N GLU A 6 -11.13 -12.98 17.70
CA GLU A 6 -11.69 -12.35 16.51
C GLU A 6 -10.83 -12.71 15.29
N SER A 7 -11.46 -13.33 14.28
CA SER A 7 -10.78 -13.64 13.02
C SER A 7 -10.60 -12.36 12.20
N LEU A 8 -9.36 -11.96 11.95
CA LEU A 8 -9.05 -10.80 11.11
C LEU A 8 -8.94 -11.22 9.64
N GLU A 9 -9.63 -10.50 8.76
CA GLU A 9 -9.49 -10.65 7.31
C GLU A 9 -8.24 -9.92 6.81
N LYS A 10 -7.54 -10.52 5.82
CA LYS A 10 -6.42 -9.86 5.15
C LYS A 10 -6.97 -8.69 4.30
N LEU A 11 -6.31 -7.54 4.39
CA LEU A 11 -6.59 -6.37 3.55
C LEU A 11 -6.44 -6.74 2.06
N LYS A 12 -7.40 -6.31 1.24
CA LYS A 12 -7.43 -6.55 -0.20
C LYS A 12 -7.57 -5.25 -0.97
N VAL A 13 -6.72 -5.09 -1.99
CA VAL A 13 -6.75 -3.98 -2.94
C VAL A 13 -6.99 -4.58 -4.32
N PRO A 14 -8.19 -4.42 -4.92
CA PRO A 14 -8.55 -5.10 -6.17
C PRO A 14 -7.52 -4.91 -7.30
N ALA A 15 -7.00 -3.70 -7.45
CA ALA A 15 -6.00 -3.38 -8.47
C ALA A 15 -4.65 -4.10 -8.25
N LEU A 16 -4.25 -4.35 -6.98
CA LEU A 16 -3.03 -5.09 -6.67
C LEU A 16 -3.26 -6.61 -6.77
N ASP A 17 -4.44 -7.08 -6.39
CA ASP A 17 -4.81 -8.50 -6.51
C ASP A 17 -4.83 -8.96 -7.98
N GLU A 18 -5.25 -8.09 -8.91
CA GLU A 18 -5.21 -8.36 -10.35
C GLU A 18 -3.80 -8.56 -10.93
N ILE A 19 -2.79 -7.91 -10.35
CA ILE A 19 -1.40 -8.00 -10.81
C ILE A 19 -0.53 -8.93 -9.95
N LEU A 20 -1.08 -9.45 -8.85
CA LEU A 20 -0.35 -10.30 -7.93
C LEU A 20 0.16 -11.56 -8.65
N GLY A 21 1.47 -11.79 -8.60
CA GLY A 21 2.07 -12.93 -9.29
C GLY A 21 2.26 -12.76 -10.81
N LYS A 22 1.73 -11.70 -11.42
CA LYS A 22 1.90 -11.41 -12.85
C LYS A 22 3.32 -10.92 -13.12
N LYS A 23 3.99 -11.55 -14.08
CA LYS A 23 5.32 -11.13 -14.55
C LYS A 23 5.18 -10.06 -15.63
N PHE A 24 5.92 -8.98 -15.48
CA PHE A 24 6.11 -7.96 -16.50
C PHE A 24 7.54 -8.09 -17.00
N SER A 25 7.72 -8.47 -18.27
CA SER A 25 9.05 -8.56 -18.90
C SER A 25 9.63 -7.16 -19.08
N VAL A 26 10.92 -7.02 -18.80
CA VAL A 26 11.66 -5.75 -18.85
C VAL A 26 13.01 -6.02 -19.51
N LEU A 27 13.39 -5.21 -20.51
CA LEU A 27 14.56 -5.45 -21.36
C LEU A 27 14.49 -6.83 -22.05
N ASP A 28 15.64 -7.49 -22.20
CA ASP A 28 15.75 -8.77 -22.92
C ASP A 28 15.26 -9.94 -22.04
N ASP A 29 15.92 -10.13 -20.89
CA ASP A 29 15.70 -11.27 -19.98
C ASP A 29 15.22 -10.86 -18.58
N GLY A 30 14.99 -9.57 -18.35
CA GLY A 30 14.56 -9.03 -17.06
C GLY A 30 13.06 -9.19 -16.83
N PHE A 31 12.65 -9.16 -15.56
CA PHE A 31 11.24 -9.03 -15.23
C PHE A 31 11.04 -8.42 -13.84
N ILE A 32 9.84 -7.87 -13.64
CA ILE A 32 9.33 -7.42 -12.34
C ILE A 32 8.01 -8.12 -12.08
N ARG A 33 7.78 -8.52 -10.83
CA ARG A 33 6.53 -9.14 -10.39
C ARG A 33 6.22 -8.74 -8.94
N VAL A 34 4.98 -8.35 -8.68
CA VAL A 34 4.48 -8.16 -7.31
C VAL A 34 4.25 -9.53 -6.67
N ILE A 35 4.84 -9.77 -5.50
CA ILE A 35 4.69 -11.03 -4.75
C ILE A 35 3.74 -10.88 -3.58
N ASP A 36 3.72 -9.70 -2.95
CA ASP A 36 2.92 -9.42 -1.76
C ASP A 36 2.84 -7.89 -1.57
N TYR A 37 1.86 -7.45 -0.79
CA TYR A 37 1.73 -6.05 -0.41
C TYR A 37 1.07 -5.93 0.96
N MET A 38 1.31 -4.80 1.61
CA MET A 38 0.68 -4.41 2.88
C MET A 38 0.24 -2.94 2.77
N GLY A 39 -0.90 -2.63 3.37
CA GLY A 39 -1.46 -1.28 3.39
C GLY A 39 -2.33 -0.92 2.17
N SER A 40 -3.09 0.16 2.32
CA SER A 40 -3.92 0.78 1.29
C SER A 40 -3.99 2.30 1.50
N ASP A 41 -4.69 3.01 0.62
CA ASP A 41 -5.03 4.43 0.80
C ASP A 41 -5.67 4.70 2.18
N GLU A 42 -6.48 3.77 2.71
CA GLU A 42 -7.08 3.89 4.04
C GLU A 42 -6.04 3.80 5.15
N SER A 43 -5.00 2.98 4.99
CA SER A 43 -3.90 2.86 5.95
C SER A 43 -3.13 4.18 6.08
N ILE A 44 -2.90 4.86 4.94
CA ILE A 44 -2.26 6.18 4.89
C ILE A 44 -3.14 7.23 5.60
N VAL A 45 -4.43 7.26 5.26
CA VAL A 45 -5.39 8.21 5.85
C VAL A 45 -5.54 7.97 7.34
N GLN A 46 -5.63 6.72 7.78
CA GLN A 46 -5.72 6.37 9.20
C GLN A 46 -4.47 6.85 9.94
N ALA A 47 -3.27 6.58 9.40
CA ALA A 47 -2.01 7.00 10.02
C ALA A 47 -1.89 8.53 10.12
N ALA A 48 -2.27 9.26 9.07
CA ALA A 48 -2.29 10.72 9.09
C ALA A 48 -3.34 11.30 10.06
N ARG A 49 -4.44 10.59 10.28
CA ARG A 49 -5.54 10.99 11.19
C ARG A 49 -5.40 10.43 12.61
N VAL A 50 -4.30 9.76 12.97
CA VAL A 50 -4.05 9.31 14.36
C VAL A 50 -4.19 10.47 15.36
N SER A 51 -3.96 11.72 14.93
CA SER A 51 -4.15 12.94 15.73
C SER A 51 -5.58 13.50 15.75
N TYR A 52 -6.44 13.13 14.80
CA TYR A 52 -7.81 13.63 14.67
C TYR A 52 -8.76 12.43 14.68
N GLY A 53 -9.23 12.05 15.89
CA GLY A 53 -10.10 10.90 16.09
C GLY A 53 -11.27 10.83 15.10
N LYS A 54 -11.74 9.61 14.79
CA LYS A 54 -12.78 9.22 13.81
C LYS A 54 -13.69 10.38 13.32
N GLY A 55 -13.17 11.21 12.42
CA GLY A 55 -13.94 12.22 11.70
C GLY A 55 -14.81 11.59 10.61
N THR A 56 -15.85 12.31 10.18
CA THR A 56 -16.79 11.91 9.13
C THR A 56 -16.07 11.45 7.87
N LYS A 57 -16.21 10.17 7.52
CA LYS A 57 -15.60 9.52 6.36
C LYS A 57 -16.28 9.98 5.06
N LYS A 58 -15.62 10.79 4.24
CA LYS A 58 -16.00 10.99 2.83
C LYS A 58 -14.83 10.65 1.91
N VAL A 59 -15.07 9.81 0.91
CA VAL A 59 -14.06 9.36 -0.08
C VAL A 59 -13.38 10.55 -0.79
N THR A 60 -14.10 11.64 -1.03
CA THR A 60 -13.57 12.87 -1.61
C THR A 60 -12.56 13.58 -0.68
N GLU A 61 -12.77 13.52 0.64
CA GLU A 61 -11.89 14.12 1.63
C GLU A 61 -10.60 13.31 1.78
N ASP A 62 -10.66 11.99 1.68
CA ASP A 62 -9.52 11.07 1.79
C ASP A 62 -8.52 11.27 0.65
N ARG A 63 -9.01 11.34 -0.59
CA ARG A 63 -8.16 11.67 -1.76
C ARG A 63 -7.55 13.07 -1.66
N GLY A 64 -8.30 14.03 -1.12
CA GLY A 64 -7.81 15.39 -0.86
C GLY A 64 -6.65 15.40 0.15
N LEU A 65 -6.79 14.62 1.23
CA LEU A 65 -5.78 14.45 2.26
C LEU A 65 -4.51 13.82 1.71
N ILE A 66 -4.60 12.69 1.00
CA ILE A 66 -3.43 12.03 0.41
C ILE A 66 -2.65 13.01 -0.48
N ARG A 67 -3.35 13.75 -1.36
CA ARG A 67 -2.73 14.77 -2.21
C ARG A 67 -2.11 15.91 -1.42
N TYR A 68 -2.73 16.32 -0.32
CA TYR A 68 -2.17 17.34 0.57
C TYR A 68 -0.86 16.84 1.21
N LEU A 69 -0.83 15.61 1.72
CA LEU A 69 0.36 14.99 2.31
C LEU A 69 1.51 14.89 1.29
N MET A 70 1.22 14.43 0.07
CA MET A 70 2.21 14.37 -1.01
C MET A 70 2.78 15.75 -1.36
N ARG A 71 1.93 16.78 -1.49
CA ARG A 71 2.39 18.14 -1.82
C ARG A 71 3.28 18.77 -0.76
N HIS A 72 3.13 18.38 0.50
CA HIS A 72 3.90 18.91 1.62
C HIS A 72 4.99 17.95 2.10
N HIS A 73 5.28 16.89 1.34
CA HIS A 73 6.29 15.90 1.68
C HIS A 73 6.12 15.30 3.09
N HIS A 74 4.88 15.14 3.55
CA HIS A 74 4.58 14.39 4.77
C HIS A 74 4.64 12.90 4.46
N THR A 75 5.84 12.33 4.51
CA THR A 75 6.13 10.97 4.04
C THR A 75 5.81 9.87 5.05
N THR A 76 5.87 10.15 6.37
CA THR A 76 5.66 9.13 7.41
C THR A 76 4.34 8.35 7.28
N PRO A 77 3.19 8.97 6.95
CA PRO A 77 1.96 8.19 6.72
C PRO A 77 2.03 7.20 5.55
N PHE A 78 2.91 7.42 4.57
CA PHE A 78 3.11 6.52 3.42
C PHE A 78 3.96 5.29 3.76
N GLU A 79 4.72 5.32 4.87
CA GLU A 79 5.52 4.17 5.35
C GLU A 79 4.63 3.01 5.83
N MET A 80 3.33 3.24 6.00
CA MET A 80 2.35 2.21 6.36
C MET A 80 1.96 1.30 5.19
N CYS A 81 2.49 1.57 3.99
CA CYS A 81 2.27 0.79 2.79
C CYS A 81 3.59 0.20 2.29
N GLU A 82 3.62 -1.11 2.08
CA GLU A 82 4.79 -1.83 1.59
C GLU A 82 4.42 -2.71 0.39
N ILE A 83 5.34 -2.85 -0.56
CA ILE A 83 5.19 -3.74 -1.72
C ILE A 83 6.43 -4.63 -1.82
N LYS A 84 6.21 -5.94 -1.93
CA LYS A 84 7.25 -6.94 -2.11
C LYS A 84 7.38 -7.29 -3.58
N LEU A 85 8.58 -7.12 -4.14
CA LEU A 85 8.86 -7.33 -5.55
C LEU A 85 9.82 -8.51 -5.77
N HIS A 86 9.53 -9.33 -6.78
CA HIS A 86 10.49 -10.28 -7.36
C HIS A 86 11.03 -9.66 -8.63
N VAL A 87 12.31 -9.36 -8.63
CA VAL A 87 12.98 -8.66 -9.72
C VAL A 87 14.14 -9.51 -10.23
N ARG A 88 14.21 -9.68 -11.56
CA ARG A 88 15.40 -10.20 -12.25
C ARG A 88 16.03 -9.03 -13.00
N VAL A 89 17.23 -8.66 -12.59
CA VAL A 89 18.01 -7.55 -13.14
C VAL A 89 19.48 -7.94 -13.32
N PRO A 90 20.18 -7.31 -14.28
CA PRO A 90 21.65 -7.33 -14.35
C PRO A 90 22.29 -6.77 -13.08
N MET A 91 23.53 -7.18 -12.81
CA MET A 91 24.29 -6.75 -11.63
C MET A 91 24.61 -5.25 -11.64
N ASP A 92 24.74 -4.64 -12.81
CA ASP A 92 25.10 -3.25 -13.07
C ASP A 92 23.89 -2.30 -13.16
N THR A 93 22.71 -2.75 -12.73
CA THR A 93 21.51 -1.90 -12.64
C THR A 93 21.63 -0.99 -11.41
N TRP A 94 21.89 0.30 -11.60
CA TRP A 94 21.92 1.35 -10.57
C TRP A 94 20.60 2.11 -10.48
#